data_AF-A0A8T0Z2W7-F1
#
_entry.id   AF-A0A8T0Z2W7-F1
#
_cell.length_a   1.000
_cell.length_b   1.000
_cell.length_c   1.000
_cell.angle_alpha   90.00
_cell.angle_beta   90.00
_cell.angle_gamma   90.00
#
_symmetry.space_group_name_H-M   'P 1'
#
loop_
_entity.id
_entity.type
_entity.pdbx_description
1 polymer ?
#
loop_
_entity_poly.entity_id
_entity_poly.type
_entity_poly.pdbx_seq_one_letter_code
_entity_poly.pdbx_strand_id
1 'polypeptide(L)'
;MIGLGAHRNRLKNPKVIAKADSNVVTRAESKVLARVDSKVTTNAVPTVPKAVWEMPKDGTNLIKKLNGFVKEKKSLDDVFSSQVDGKQKLFDVDGLPMYVRFSEKTTELRGGKDIYGVEKLVAKFGVEDLMKIINAGLKSDNELAVATADRVRAGLVSKSWREKMQPRDVAQLLKGGKVVMDRIHQGVYKKYLDAFNKANIAKPTA
;
A
#
# COMPACT_ATOMS: atom_id res chain seq x y z
N MET A 1 16.12 -51.05 48.75
CA MET A 1 16.05 -49.72 49.43
C MET A 1 17.25 -48.92 48.99
N ILE A 2 17.01 -47.71 48.50
CA ILE A 2 18.00 -46.82 47.89
C ILE A 2 18.75 -46.09 49.00
N GLY A 3 20.08 -46.15 48.99
CA GLY A 3 20.96 -45.41 49.89
C GLY A 3 21.93 -44.52 49.10
N LEU A 4 21.81 -43.22 49.36
CA LEU A 4 22.80 -42.14 49.39
C LEU A 4 23.99 -42.11 48.42
N GLY A 5 24.25 -40.89 47.94
CA GLY A 5 25.57 -40.28 48.17
C GLY A 5 26.34 -39.89 46.92
N ALA A 6 26.29 -38.60 46.59
CA ALA A 6 27.03 -37.96 45.52
C ALA A 6 28.54 -37.91 45.78
N HIS A 7 29.33 -38.05 44.70
CA HIS A 7 30.50 -37.20 44.39
C HIS A 7 31.09 -37.64 43.04
N ARG A 8 31.30 -36.70 42.12
CA ARG A 8 32.56 -36.58 41.36
C ARG A 8 32.58 -35.34 40.44
N ASN A 9 33.55 -34.49 40.73
CA ASN A 9 34.12 -33.49 39.84
C ASN A 9 34.59 -34.11 38.52
N ARG A 10 34.41 -33.40 37.40
CA ARG A 10 35.52 -32.79 36.63
C ARG A 10 35.01 -32.16 35.32
N LEU A 11 35.35 -30.88 35.17
CA LEU A 11 35.36 -30.12 33.93
C LEU A 11 36.43 -30.67 32.96
N LYS A 12 36.14 -30.67 31.65
CA LYS A 12 36.77 -29.82 30.60
C LYS A 12 36.61 -30.44 29.20
N ASN A 13 35.90 -29.70 28.35
CA ASN A 13 35.83 -29.72 26.87
C ASN A 13 37.23 -29.56 26.20
N PRO A 14 37.37 -29.56 24.84
CA PRO A 14 36.38 -29.79 23.76
C PRO A 14 36.85 -30.77 22.67
N LYS A 15 35.95 -31.19 21.76
CA LYS A 15 36.29 -31.93 20.52
C LYS A 15 35.87 -31.12 19.29
N VAL A 16 36.86 -30.73 18.50
CA VAL A 16 36.73 -30.19 17.14
C VAL A 16 36.34 -31.32 16.20
N ILE A 17 35.30 -31.14 15.37
CA ILE A 17 35.09 -31.96 14.17
C ILE A 17 34.53 -31.08 13.06
N ALA A 18 35.31 -30.94 11.99
CA ALA A 18 34.91 -30.43 10.69
C ALA A 18 33.93 -31.40 10.00
N LYS A 19 32.98 -30.88 9.22
CA LYS A 19 32.22 -31.69 8.26
C LYS A 19 32.07 -30.98 6.92
N ALA A 20 32.49 -31.67 5.88
CA ALA A 20 32.10 -31.47 4.50
C ALA A 20 30.82 -32.27 4.19
N ASP A 21 29.99 -31.64 3.36
CA ASP A 21 28.91 -32.08 2.47
C ASP A 21 28.30 -33.49 2.56
N SER A 22 26.96 -33.52 2.66
CA SER A 22 26.17 -34.37 1.76
C SER A 22 24.73 -33.86 1.61
N ASN A 23 24.30 -33.81 0.35
CA ASN A 23 22.98 -33.45 -0.16
C ASN A 23 21.86 -34.34 0.38
N VAL A 24 20.77 -33.74 0.88
CA VAL A 24 19.41 -34.27 0.73
C VAL A 24 18.45 -33.11 0.45
N VAL A 25 17.78 -33.21 -0.69
CA VAL A 25 16.77 -32.29 -1.21
C VAL A 25 15.46 -32.45 -0.42
N THR A 26 14.93 -31.38 0.16
CA THR A 26 13.47 -31.21 0.29
C THR A 26 13.08 -29.77 -0.04
N ARG A 27 12.43 -29.66 -1.20
CA ARG A 27 11.74 -28.52 -1.77
C ARG A 27 10.61 -28.04 -0.86
N ALA A 28 10.77 -26.88 -0.23
CA ALA A 28 9.66 -26.01 0.18
C ALA A 28 10.21 -24.60 0.53
N GLU A 29 9.53 -23.56 0.05
CA GLU A 29 9.60 -22.17 0.52
C GLU A 29 10.79 -21.30 0.10
N SER A 30 10.88 -21.02 -1.21
CA SER A 30 11.50 -19.79 -1.70
C SER A 30 10.65 -18.57 -1.32
N LYS A 31 10.92 -17.95 -0.17
CA LYS A 31 10.58 -16.54 0.10
C LYS A 31 11.58 -15.94 1.09
N VAL A 32 12.85 -15.92 0.71
CA VAL A 32 13.89 -15.20 1.45
C VAL A 32 13.79 -13.72 1.07
N LEU A 33 13.38 -12.93 2.07
CA LEU A 33 13.56 -11.48 2.14
C LEU A 33 14.94 -11.10 1.59
N ALA A 34 14.94 -10.29 0.52
CA ALA A 34 16.15 -9.65 0.05
C ALA A 34 16.77 -8.83 1.20
N ARG A 35 18.03 -9.17 1.49
CA ARG A 35 18.87 -8.55 2.51
C ARG A 35 18.99 -7.05 2.23
N VAL A 36 18.69 -6.24 3.24
CA VAL A 36 18.98 -4.81 3.25
C VAL A 36 20.44 -4.67 3.64
N ASP A 37 21.31 -4.43 2.67
CA ASP A 37 22.65 -3.91 2.93
C ASP A 37 22.55 -2.43 3.31
N SER A 38 23.01 -2.12 4.52
CA SER A 38 23.10 -0.78 5.08
C SER A 38 24.21 0.03 4.42
N LYS A 39 23.87 1.21 3.90
CA LYS A 39 24.51 2.53 4.14
C LYS A 39 24.38 3.45 2.92
N VAL A 40 23.35 4.30 2.92
CA VAL A 40 23.45 5.70 2.50
C VAL A 40 22.47 6.50 3.36
N THR A 41 22.96 7.27 4.33
CA THR A 41 22.17 8.34 4.97
C THR A 41 22.09 9.51 4.00
N THR A 42 21.19 9.42 3.03
CA THR A 42 20.59 10.61 2.46
C THR A 42 19.59 11.14 3.48
N ASN A 43 19.52 12.46 3.68
CA ASN A 43 18.43 13.12 4.41
C ASN A 43 17.12 13.00 3.62
N ALA A 44 16.73 11.77 3.28
CA ALA A 44 15.50 11.47 2.59
C ALA A 44 14.36 11.78 3.54
N VAL A 45 13.56 12.79 3.18
CA VAL A 45 12.28 13.06 3.84
C VAL A 45 11.53 11.74 3.94
N PRO A 46 11.11 11.30 5.15
CA PRO A 46 10.34 10.07 5.32
C PRO A 46 9.17 10.06 4.35
N THR A 47 9.05 9.03 3.52
CA THR A 47 7.90 8.86 2.62
C THR A 47 6.89 7.93 3.26
N VAL A 48 5.60 8.17 3.03
CA VAL A 48 4.55 7.25 3.48
C VAL A 48 4.67 5.95 2.65
N PRO A 49 4.80 4.76 3.28
CA PRO A 49 4.94 3.50 2.55
C PRO A 49 3.75 3.25 1.61
N LYS A 50 4.04 3.02 0.33
CA LYS A 50 3.06 2.81 -0.76
C LYS A 50 2.60 1.35 -0.94
N ALA A 51 2.63 0.53 0.10
CA ALA A 51 2.21 -0.87 -0.06
C ALA A 51 0.71 -0.93 -0.33
N VAL A 52 0.34 -1.08 -1.60
CA VAL A 52 -1.04 -1.26 -2.07
C VAL A 52 -1.27 -2.70 -2.50
N TRP A 53 -2.50 -3.18 -2.36
CA TRP A 53 -2.91 -4.49 -2.85
C TRP A 53 -2.74 -4.58 -4.37
N GLU A 54 -2.30 -5.70 -4.92
CA GLU A 54 -2.22 -5.86 -6.38
C GLU A 54 -3.64 -6.05 -6.94
N MET A 55 -3.99 -5.38 -8.05
CA MET A 55 -5.26 -5.70 -8.69
C MET A 55 -5.14 -7.03 -9.44
N PRO A 56 -6.21 -7.85 -9.50
CA PRO A 56 -6.23 -9.07 -10.31
C PRO A 56 -5.79 -8.82 -11.77
N LYS A 57 -5.22 -9.84 -12.40
CA LYS A 57 -4.71 -9.73 -13.78
C LYS A 57 -5.82 -9.40 -14.77
N ASP A 58 -5.45 -8.62 -15.77
CA ASP A 58 -6.39 -8.11 -16.77
C ASP A 58 -6.70 -9.15 -17.84
N GLY A 59 -7.98 -9.33 -18.13
CA GLY A 59 -8.42 -10.04 -19.33
C GLY A 59 -8.04 -9.27 -20.60
N THR A 60 -7.88 -9.98 -21.72
CA THR A 60 -7.44 -9.42 -23.01
C THR A 60 -8.28 -8.22 -23.46
N ASN A 61 -9.60 -8.25 -23.24
CA ASN A 61 -10.50 -7.16 -23.63
C ASN A 61 -10.25 -5.89 -22.81
N LEU A 62 -9.93 -6.03 -21.53
CA LEU A 62 -9.62 -4.89 -20.68
C LEU A 62 -8.30 -4.24 -21.07
N ILE A 63 -7.27 -5.06 -21.33
CA ILE A 63 -5.97 -4.58 -21.81
C ILE A 63 -6.14 -3.82 -23.14
N LYS A 64 -6.94 -4.36 -24.06
CA LYS A 64 -7.25 -3.69 -25.34
C LYS A 64 -7.90 -2.33 -25.11
N LYS A 65 -8.92 -2.24 -24.25
CA LYS A 65 -9.61 -0.97 -23.95
C LYS A 65 -8.69 0.05 -23.28
N LEU A 66 -7.92 -0.38 -22.27
CA LEU A 66 -6.93 0.46 -21.60
C LEU A 66 -5.87 0.99 -22.57
N ASN A 67 -5.35 0.14 -23.46
CA ASN A 67 -4.41 0.53 -24.50
C ASN A 67 -5.05 1.45 -25.54
N GLY A 68 -6.34 1.26 -25.86
CA GLY A 68 -7.13 2.14 -26.71
C GLY A 68 -7.15 3.57 -26.17
N PHE A 69 -7.52 3.75 -24.90
CA PHE A 69 -7.51 5.07 -24.26
C PHE A 69 -6.14 5.76 -24.33
N VAL A 70 -5.06 5.01 -24.12
CA VAL A 70 -3.69 5.56 -24.20
C VAL A 70 -3.34 5.95 -25.65
N LYS A 71 -3.65 5.09 -26.63
CA LYS A 71 -3.38 5.38 -28.06
C LYS A 71 -4.18 6.59 -28.55
N GLU A 72 -5.41 6.72 -28.11
CA GLU A 72 -6.30 7.85 -28.40
C GLU A 72 -5.94 9.12 -27.61
N LYS A 73 -4.89 9.08 -26.77
CA LYS A 73 -4.46 10.19 -25.91
C LYS A 73 -5.60 10.76 -25.06
N LYS A 74 -6.49 9.88 -24.58
CA LYS A 74 -7.59 10.29 -23.69
C LYS A 74 -7.05 10.99 -22.46
N SER A 75 -7.74 12.02 -22.00
CA SER A 75 -7.45 12.67 -20.74
C SER A 75 -7.98 11.84 -19.56
N LEU A 76 -7.56 12.19 -18.34
CA LEU A 76 -8.22 11.67 -17.13
C LEU A 76 -9.71 11.97 -17.11
N ASP A 77 -10.11 13.12 -17.63
CA ASP A 77 -11.50 13.57 -17.62
C ASP A 77 -12.35 12.74 -18.58
N ASP A 78 -11.82 12.37 -19.75
CA ASP A 78 -12.51 11.49 -20.70
C ASP A 78 -12.74 10.09 -20.11
N VAL A 79 -11.71 9.54 -19.47
CA VAL A 79 -11.80 8.21 -18.86
C VAL A 79 -12.68 8.26 -17.61
N PHE A 80 -12.61 9.34 -16.81
CA PHE A 80 -13.50 9.54 -15.68
C PHE A 80 -14.97 9.58 -16.13
N SER A 81 -15.27 10.40 -17.14
CA SER A 81 -16.63 10.59 -17.64
C SER A 81 -17.22 9.30 -18.21
N SER A 82 -16.39 8.49 -18.89
CA SER A 82 -16.85 7.25 -19.53
C SER A 82 -16.86 6.03 -18.60
N GLN A 83 -16.02 5.98 -17.57
CA GLN A 83 -15.85 4.80 -16.71
C GLN A 83 -16.37 5.00 -15.29
N VAL A 84 -16.59 6.23 -14.82
CA VAL A 84 -16.93 6.50 -13.43
C VAL A 84 -18.19 7.35 -13.29
N ASP A 85 -18.31 8.44 -14.06
CA ASP A 85 -19.45 9.34 -13.93
C ASP A 85 -20.77 8.64 -14.29
N GLY A 86 -21.78 8.75 -13.42
CA GLY A 86 -23.08 8.10 -13.60
C GLY A 86 -23.10 6.56 -13.52
N LYS A 87 -21.98 5.89 -13.26
CA LYS A 87 -21.96 4.41 -13.16
C LYS A 87 -22.53 3.92 -11.84
N GLN A 88 -23.52 3.04 -11.91
CA GLN A 88 -24.11 2.40 -10.73
C GLN A 88 -23.16 1.38 -10.07
N LYS A 89 -22.44 0.59 -10.88
CA LYS A 89 -21.50 -0.43 -10.39
C LYS A 89 -20.06 0.05 -10.50
N LEU A 90 -19.65 0.90 -9.56
CA LEU A 90 -18.33 1.52 -9.59
C LEU A 90 -17.17 0.52 -9.55
N PHE A 91 -17.31 -0.62 -8.88
CA PHE A 91 -16.24 -1.62 -8.77
C PHE A 91 -16.25 -2.70 -9.86
N ASP A 92 -17.11 -2.57 -10.87
CA ASP A 92 -17.04 -3.42 -12.06
C ASP A 92 -15.74 -3.16 -12.82
N VAL A 93 -15.34 -4.15 -13.63
CA VAL A 93 -14.04 -4.14 -14.30
C VAL A 93 -13.81 -2.92 -15.20
N ASP A 94 -14.89 -2.39 -15.79
CA ASP A 94 -14.88 -1.21 -16.65
C ASP A 94 -15.31 0.07 -15.89
N GLY A 95 -15.33 0.01 -14.57
CA GLY A 95 -15.70 1.10 -13.67
C GLY A 95 -14.49 1.91 -13.16
N LEU A 96 -14.54 2.22 -11.86
CA LEU A 96 -13.44 2.79 -11.10
C LEU A 96 -12.11 2.01 -11.25
N PRO A 97 -12.08 0.66 -11.29
CA PRO A 97 -10.84 -0.08 -11.56
C PRO A 97 -10.18 0.32 -12.88
N MET A 98 -10.96 0.47 -13.97
CA MET A 98 -10.43 0.92 -15.26
C MET A 98 -9.85 2.33 -15.18
N TYR A 99 -10.56 3.24 -14.51
CA TYR A 99 -10.10 4.61 -14.29
C TYR A 99 -8.77 4.64 -13.52
N VAL A 100 -8.67 3.89 -12.42
CA VAL A 100 -7.47 3.82 -11.59
C VAL A 100 -6.29 3.25 -12.38
N ARG A 101 -6.49 2.14 -13.12
CA ARG A 101 -5.46 1.56 -13.99
C ARG A 101 -4.98 2.51 -15.07
N PHE A 102 -5.90 3.22 -15.71
CA PHE A 102 -5.57 4.25 -16.69
C PHE A 102 -4.76 5.37 -16.04
N SER A 103 -5.15 5.78 -14.84
CA SER A 103 -4.43 6.80 -14.10
C SER A 103 -3.00 6.38 -13.79
N GLU A 104 -2.81 5.18 -13.22
CA GLU A 104 -1.49 4.63 -12.92
C GLU A 104 -0.63 4.58 -14.18
N LYS A 105 -1.16 4.02 -15.27
CA LYS A 105 -0.45 3.84 -16.53
C LYS A 105 -0.03 5.15 -17.21
N THR A 106 -0.81 6.21 -17.02
CA THR A 106 -0.55 7.52 -17.66
C THR A 106 0.11 8.53 -16.72
N THR A 107 0.38 8.16 -15.47
CA THR A 107 0.83 9.12 -14.45
C THR A 107 2.10 9.85 -14.87
N GLU A 108 3.13 9.13 -15.30
CA GLU A 108 4.41 9.73 -15.72
C GLU A 108 4.22 10.64 -16.95
N LEU A 109 3.39 10.23 -17.90
CA LEU A 109 3.07 10.99 -19.11
C LEU A 109 2.36 12.32 -18.79
N ARG A 110 1.66 12.40 -17.65
CA ARG A 110 0.99 13.61 -17.17
C ARG A 110 1.86 14.44 -16.22
N GLY A 111 3.14 14.11 -16.06
CA GLY A 111 4.03 14.72 -15.06
C GLY A 111 3.56 14.49 -13.62
N GLY A 112 2.73 13.47 -13.41
CA GLY A 112 1.79 13.39 -12.30
C GLY A 112 2.37 12.88 -11.00
N LYS A 113 2.05 13.58 -9.91
CA LYS A 113 2.17 13.08 -8.53
C LYS A 113 0.90 12.35 -8.06
N ASP A 114 -0.20 12.54 -8.79
CA ASP A 114 -1.48 11.86 -8.57
C ASP A 114 -1.54 10.55 -9.37
N ILE A 115 -0.97 9.50 -8.77
CA ILE A 115 -0.84 8.18 -9.39
C ILE A 115 -2.21 7.54 -9.68
N TYR A 116 -3.17 7.74 -8.78
CA TYR A 116 -4.46 7.04 -8.81
C TYR A 116 -5.62 7.92 -9.27
N GLY A 117 -5.35 9.16 -9.71
CA GLY A 117 -6.38 10.09 -10.19
C GLY A 117 -7.30 10.59 -9.07
N VAL A 118 -6.83 10.61 -7.83
CA VAL A 118 -7.67 10.95 -6.68
C VAL A 118 -8.10 12.40 -6.67
N GLU A 119 -7.36 13.31 -7.31
CA GLU A 119 -7.73 14.73 -7.34
C GLU A 119 -9.05 14.92 -8.09
N LYS A 120 -9.24 14.21 -9.21
CA LYS A 120 -10.51 14.20 -9.95
C LYS A 120 -11.63 13.54 -9.16
N LEU A 121 -11.34 12.41 -8.51
CA LEU A 121 -12.33 11.70 -7.68
C LEU A 121 -12.83 12.59 -6.52
N VAL A 122 -11.92 13.30 -5.85
CA VAL A 122 -12.27 14.24 -4.78
C VAL A 122 -13.07 15.42 -5.34
N ALA A 123 -12.70 15.96 -6.50
CA ALA A 123 -13.43 17.07 -7.12
C ALA A 123 -14.87 16.70 -7.47
N LYS A 124 -15.14 15.45 -7.88
CA LYS A 124 -16.51 14.99 -8.19
C LYS A 124 -17.31 14.62 -6.95
N PHE A 125 -16.77 13.71 -6.13
CA PHE A 125 -17.54 13.09 -5.05
C PHE A 125 -17.44 13.86 -3.74
N GLY A 126 -16.42 14.71 -3.58
CA GLY A 126 -16.01 15.17 -2.26
C GLY A 126 -15.30 14.07 -1.46
N VAL A 127 -14.59 14.48 -0.42
CA VAL A 127 -13.79 13.56 0.41
C VAL A 127 -14.67 12.56 1.16
N GLU A 128 -15.81 13.01 1.68
CA GLU A 128 -16.69 12.16 2.51
C GLU A 128 -17.29 11.01 1.71
N ASP A 129 -17.92 11.29 0.57
CA ASP A 129 -18.54 10.25 -0.24
C ASP A 129 -17.51 9.36 -0.91
N LEU A 130 -16.35 9.90 -1.29
CA LEU A 130 -15.23 9.08 -1.75
C LEU A 130 -14.75 8.10 -0.67
N MET A 131 -14.70 8.53 0.60
CA MET A 131 -14.38 7.63 1.70
C MET A 131 -15.48 6.59 1.97
N LYS A 132 -16.76 6.89 1.71
CA LYS A 132 -17.83 5.87 1.74
C LYS A 132 -17.62 4.82 0.65
N ILE A 133 -17.27 5.23 -0.57
CA ILE A 133 -16.94 4.33 -1.68
C ILE A 133 -15.73 3.46 -1.34
N ILE A 134 -14.66 4.05 -0.81
CA ILE A 134 -13.46 3.32 -0.36
C ILE A 134 -13.82 2.29 0.71
N ASN A 135 -14.60 2.67 1.71
CA ASN A 135 -15.03 1.77 2.78
C ASN A 135 -15.84 0.59 2.25
N ALA A 136 -16.73 0.82 1.28
CA ALA A 136 -17.49 -0.25 0.66
C ALA A 136 -16.58 -1.23 -0.10
N GLY A 137 -15.63 -0.73 -0.90
CA GLY A 137 -14.70 -1.58 -1.64
C GLY A 137 -13.76 -2.37 -0.74
N LEU A 138 -13.22 -1.77 0.32
CA LEU A 138 -12.33 -2.44 1.28
C LEU A 138 -13.01 -3.52 2.13
N LYS A 139 -14.35 -3.51 2.22
CA LYS A 139 -15.16 -4.51 2.94
C LYS A 139 -15.80 -5.54 2.02
N SER A 140 -15.52 -5.46 0.71
CA SER A 140 -16.04 -6.40 -0.27
C SER A 140 -15.25 -7.70 -0.25
N ASP A 141 -15.91 -8.81 -0.59
CA ASP A 141 -15.25 -10.09 -0.87
C ASP A 141 -14.64 -10.14 -2.29
N ASN A 142 -14.85 -9.08 -3.10
CA ASN A 142 -14.27 -8.98 -4.43
C ASN A 142 -12.86 -8.37 -4.38
N GLU A 143 -11.86 -9.15 -4.74
CA GLU A 143 -10.44 -8.73 -4.74
C GLU A 143 -10.18 -7.48 -5.59
N LEU A 144 -10.86 -7.33 -6.73
CA LEU A 144 -10.74 -6.14 -7.58
C LEU A 144 -11.27 -4.90 -6.87
N ALA A 145 -12.40 -5.02 -6.16
CA ALA A 145 -12.97 -3.92 -5.38
C ALA A 145 -12.03 -3.50 -4.24
N VAL A 146 -11.50 -4.48 -3.50
CA VAL A 146 -10.54 -4.25 -2.41
C VAL A 146 -9.28 -3.56 -2.92
N ALA A 147 -8.66 -4.10 -3.98
CA ALA A 147 -7.43 -3.56 -4.55
C ALA A 147 -7.62 -2.16 -5.16
N THR A 148 -8.80 -1.89 -5.72
CA THR A 148 -9.14 -0.56 -6.25
C THR A 148 -9.34 0.45 -5.13
N ALA A 149 -10.14 0.10 -4.12
CA ALA A 149 -10.37 0.98 -2.97
C ALA A 149 -9.09 1.28 -2.19
N ASP A 150 -8.20 0.30 -2.04
CA ASP A 150 -6.91 0.49 -1.38
C ASP A 150 -5.99 1.46 -2.13
N ARG A 151 -5.96 1.41 -3.47
CA ARG A 151 -5.24 2.39 -4.29
C ARG A 151 -5.79 3.80 -4.14
N VAL A 152 -7.11 3.96 -4.22
CA VAL A 152 -7.73 5.28 -4.03
C VAL A 152 -7.42 5.82 -2.63
N ARG A 153 -7.50 4.99 -1.59
CA ARG A 153 -7.07 5.34 -0.23
C ARG A 153 -5.61 5.76 -0.16
N ALA A 154 -4.70 4.99 -0.77
CA ALA A 154 -3.28 5.31 -0.82
C ALA A 154 -3.02 6.63 -1.56
N GLY A 155 -3.80 6.91 -2.61
CA GLY A 155 -3.77 8.19 -3.32
C GLY A 155 -4.18 9.36 -2.45
N LEU A 156 -5.27 9.24 -1.67
CA LEU A 156 -5.68 10.28 -0.72
C LEU A 156 -4.60 10.56 0.33
N VAL A 157 -4.05 9.50 0.93
CA VAL A 157 -3.00 9.65 1.96
C VAL A 157 -1.72 10.24 1.35
N SER A 158 -1.36 9.83 0.13
CA SER A 158 -0.23 10.40 -0.61
C SER A 158 -0.44 11.88 -0.93
N LYS A 159 -1.65 12.27 -1.33
CA LYS A 159 -2.04 13.68 -1.53
C LYS A 159 -1.89 14.46 -0.22
N SER A 160 -2.43 13.96 0.88
CA SER A 160 -2.30 14.57 2.21
C SER A 160 -0.84 14.75 2.65
N TRP A 161 0.04 13.81 2.29
CA TRP A 161 1.47 13.94 2.56
C TRP A 161 2.09 15.09 1.76
N ARG A 162 1.81 15.17 0.45
CA ARG A 162 2.31 16.25 -0.42
C ARG A 162 1.86 17.62 0.04
N GLU A 163 0.62 17.70 0.51
CA GLU A 163 0.00 18.92 1.03
C GLU A 163 0.39 19.24 2.47
N LYS A 164 1.27 18.42 3.09
CA LYS A 164 1.74 18.59 4.47
C LYS A 164 0.60 18.71 5.49
N MET A 165 -0.49 17.97 5.25
CA MET A 165 -1.65 17.97 6.16
C MET A 165 -1.24 17.52 7.56
N GLN A 166 -1.91 18.06 8.58
CA GLN A 166 -1.64 17.61 9.95
C GLN A 166 -2.21 16.19 10.15
N PRO A 167 -1.60 15.36 11.03
CA PRO A 167 -2.15 14.05 11.35
C PRO A 167 -3.59 14.11 11.85
N ARG A 168 -4.00 15.19 12.53
CA ARG A 168 -5.40 15.40 12.90
C ARG A 168 -6.33 15.44 11.70
N ASP A 169 -5.96 16.17 10.65
CA ASP A 169 -6.79 16.35 9.45
C ASP A 169 -6.84 15.05 8.64
N VAL A 170 -5.73 14.33 8.55
CA VAL A 170 -5.70 13.00 7.92
C VAL A 170 -6.55 12.00 8.69
N ALA A 171 -6.59 12.09 10.03
CA ALA A 171 -7.50 11.25 10.81
C ALA A 171 -8.96 11.58 10.50
N GLN A 172 -9.33 12.85 10.36
CA GLN A 172 -10.70 13.25 10.01
C GLN A 172 -11.06 12.83 8.58
N LEU A 173 -10.13 12.96 7.63
CA LEU A 173 -10.28 12.44 6.28
C LEU A 173 -10.58 10.94 6.31
N LEU A 174 -9.76 10.15 6.99
CA LEU A 174 -9.90 8.69 7.04
C LEU A 174 -11.15 8.21 7.82
N LYS A 175 -11.76 9.07 8.64
CA LYS A 175 -13.07 8.78 9.23
C LYS A 175 -14.21 8.89 8.23
N GLY A 176 -14.08 9.70 7.18
CA GLY A 176 -15.11 9.88 6.16
C GLY A 176 -16.47 10.26 6.75
N GLY A 177 -16.50 11.26 7.63
CA GLY A 177 -17.73 11.75 8.30
C GLY A 177 -18.16 10.93 9.53
N LYS A 178 -17.53 9.79 9.83
CA LYS A 178 -17.83 9.01 11.03
C LYS A 178 -17.23 9.64 12.29
N VAL A 179 -17.81 9.34 13.45
CA VAL A 179 -17.26 9.74 14.76
C VAL A 179 -15.91 9.05 15.03
N VAL A 180 -15.83 7.75 14.73
CA VAL A 180 -14.69 6.88 14.99
C VAL A 180 -14.10 6.36 13.67
N MET A 181 -12.77 6.29 13.59
CA MET A 181 -12.06 5.75 12.43
C MET A 181 -12.23 4.24 12.36
N ASP A 182 -12.56 3.73 11.17
CA ASP A 182 -12.69 2.30 10.93
C ASP A 182 -11.32 1.60 11.12
N ARG A 183 -11.33 0.38 11.68
CA ARG A 183 -10.11 -0.38 12.02
C ARG A 183 -9.23 -0.60 10.79
N ILE A 184 -9.85 -0.76 9.62
CA ILE A 184 -9.15 -0.93 8.34
C ILE A 184 -8.23 0.25 7.99
N HIS A 185 -8.47 1.43 8.55
CA HIS A 185 -7.66 2.64 8.30
C HIS A 185 -6.59 2.90 9.36
N GLN A 186 -6.70 2.29 10.55
CA GLN A 186 -5.80 2.57 11.68
C GLN A 186 -4.33 2.30 11.34
N GLY A 187 -4.05 1.19 10.66
CA GLY A 187 -2.68 0.84 10.25
C GLY A 187 -2.08 1.86 9.27
N VAL A 188 -2.89 2.39 8.35
CA VAL A 188 -2.47 3.43 7.40
C VAL A 188 -2.25 4.75 8.11
N TYR A 189 -3.16 5.13 9.01
CA TYR A 189 -3.04 6.33 9.82
C TYR A 189 -1.78 6.32 10.69
N LYS A 190 -1.50 5.20 11.36
CA LYS A 190 -0.30 5.04 12.19
C LYS A 190 0.97 5.25 11.37
N LYS A 191 1.06 4.65 10.17
CA LYS A 191 2.20 4.86 9.25
C LYS A 191 2.35 6.33 8.84
N TYR A 192 1.24 7.03 8.58
CA TYR A 192 1.27 8.46 8.28
C TYR A 192 1.80 9.28 9.46
N LEU A 193 1.25 9.06 10.66
CA LEU A 193 1.67 9.73 11.88
C LEU A 193 3.15 9.49 12.19
N ASP A 194 3.61 8.24 12.08
CA ASP A 194 5.01 7.88 12.30
C ASP A 194 5.94 8.58 11.30
N ALA A 195 5.56 8.62 10.02
CA ALA A 195 6.32 9.34 9.00
C ALA A 195 6.34 10.85 9.27
N PHE A 196 5.20 11.43 9.66
CA PHE A 196 5.06 12.85 9.99
C PHE A 196 5.93 13.23 11.20
N ASN A 197 5.91 12.44 12.26
CA ASN A 197 6.72 12.67 13.46
C ASN A 197 8.21 12.58 13.13
N LYS A 198 8.65 11.56 12.38
CA LYS A 198 10.06 11.43 11.96
C LYS A 198 10.51 12.65 11.14
N ALA A 199 9.67 13.14 10.23
CA ALA A 199 10.00 14.29 9.39
C ALA A 199 10.09 15.61 10.17
N ASN A 200 9.44 15.72 11.33
CA ASN A 200 9.44 16.94 12.15
C ASN A 200 10.36 16.87 13.38
N ILE A 201 10.69 15.68 13.89
CA ILE A 201 11.75 15.48 14.91
C ILE A 201 13.14 15.65 14.28
N ALA A 202 13.31 15.30 13.00
CA ALA A 202 14.57 15.44 12.27
C ALA A 202 14.90 16.89 11.83
N LYS A 203 14.05 17.88 12.16
CA LYS A 203 14.39 19.29 11.97
C LYS A 203 15.07 19.78 13.24
N PRO A 204 16.36 20.18 13.21
CA PRO A 204 16.94 20.92 14.31
C PRO A 204 16.11 22.20 14.48
N THR A 205 15.66 22.48 15.70
CA THR A 205 15.28 23.83 16.10
C THR A 205 16.44 24.75 15.74
N ALA A 206 16.16 25.75 14.91
CA ALA A 206 17.11 26.78 14.54
C ALA A 206 17.57 27.59 15.76
#